data_AF-A0A8M1MNB9-F1
#
_entry.id   AF-A0A8M1MNB9-F1
#
_cell.length_a   1.000
_cell.length_b   1.000
_cell.length_c   1.000
_cell.angle_alpha   90.00
_cell.angle_beta   90.00
_cell.angle_gamma   90.00
#
_symmetry.space_group_name_H-M   'P 1'
#
loop_
_entity.id
_entity.type
_entity.pdbx_description
1 polymer ?
#
loop_
_entity_poly.entity_id
_entity_poly.type
_entity_poly.pdbx_seq_one_letter_code
_entity_poly.pdbx_strand_id
1 'polypeptide(L)' 'MNVIQIVRDHWVHILVPMGFVLGCYLDRKNDEKLTAFRNKSLLFKRELRPSEEVTWK' A
#
# COMPACT_ATOMS: atom_id res chain seq x y z
N MET A 1 16.90 -33.74 0.20
CA MET A 1 16.37 -32.72 -0.72
C MET A 1 17.32 -31.53 -0.69
N ASN A 2 17.89 -31.18 -1.82
CA ASN A 2 18.90 -30.13 -1.91
C ASN A 2 18.19 -28.77 -2.02
N VAL A 3 18.50 -27.81 -1.15
CA VAL A 3 17.83 -26.49 -1.08
C VAL A 3 17.84 -25.78 -2.45
N ILE A 4 18.91 -25.99 -3.22
CA ILE A 4 19.11 -25.43 -4.56
C ILE A 4 18.03 -25.93 -5.55
N GLN A 5 17.57 -27.17 -5.44
CA GLN A 5 16.51 -27.70 -6.31
C GLN A 5 15.13 -27.12 -5.96
N ILE A 6 14.84 -26.98 -4.66
CA ILE A 6 13.58 -26.40 -4.17
C ILE A 6 13.45 -24.94 -4.60
N VAL A 7 14.54 -24.17 -4.49
CA VAL A 7 14.55 -22.78 -4.97
C VAL A 7 14.28 -22.73 -6.47
N ARG A 8 14.88 -23.62 -7.26
CA ARG A 8 14.72 -23.63 -8.72
C ARG A 8 13.32 -24.02 -9.16
N ASP A 9 12.69 -24.98 -8.50
CA ASP A 9 11.34 -25.45 -8.83
C ASP A 9 10.23 -24.55 -8.28
N HIS A 10 10.44 -23.93 -7.11
CA HIS A 10 9.40 -23.22 -6.38
C HIS A 10 9.47 -21.68 -6.48
N TRP A 11 10.47 -21.12 -7.17
CA TRP A 11 10.62 -19.66 -7.28
C TRP A 11 9.41 -18.97 -7.93
N VAL A 12 8.72 -19.66 -8.85
CA VAL A 12 7.57 -19.11 -9.58
C VAL A 12 6.41 -18.77 -8.63
N HIS A 13 6.25 -19.53 -7.55
CA HIS A 13 5.19 -19.27 -6.57
C HIS A 13 5.42 -17.99 -5.75
N ILE A 14 6.64 -17.47 -5.72
CA ILE A 14 6.98 -16.23 -5.00
C ILE A 14 6.66 -14.99 -5.86
N LEU A 15 6.61 -15.13 -7.19
CA LEU A 15 6.39 -14.01 -8.10
C LEU A 15 5.04 -13.33 -7.89
N VAL A 16 3.97 -14.10 -7.73
CA VAL A 16 2.61 -13.55 -7.58
C VAL A 16 2.44 -12.80 -6.26
N PRO A 17 2.80 -13.37 -5.09
CA PRO A 17 2.78 -12.62 -3.83
C PRO A 17 3.66 -11.37 -3.84
N MET A 18 4.86 -11.47 -4.43
CA MET A 18 5.76 -10.31 -4.51
C MET A 18 5.18 -9.21 -5.41
N GLY A 19 4.58 -9.58 -6.55
CA GLY A 19 3.88 -8.64 -7.44
C GLY A 19 2.70 -7.96 -6.76
N PHE A 20 1.93 -8.69 -5.94
CA PHE A 20 0.84 -8.12 -5.16
C PHE A 20 1.35 -7.09 -4.14
N VAL A 21 2.42 -7.41 -3.40
CA VAL A 21 3.02 -6.47 -2.44
C VAL A 21 3.52 -5.21 -3.14
N LEU A 22 4.16 -5.36 -4.31
CA LEU A 22 4.59 -4.23 -5.13
C LEU A 22 3.42 -3.39 -5.62
N GLY A 23 2.33 -4.02 -6.07
CA GLY A 23 1.10 -3.34 -6.46
C GLY A 23 0.52 -2.49 -5.33
N CYS A 24 0.32 -3.10 -4.14
CA CYS A 24 -0.17 -2.38 -2.97
C CYS A 24 0.74 -1.22 -2.55
N TYR A 25 2.06 -1.36 -2.72
CA TYR A 25 3.00 -0.29 -2.42
C TYR A 25 2.86 0.89 -3.41
N LEU A 26 2.71 0.59 -4.71
CA LEU A 26 2.52 1.60 -5.74
C LEU A 26 1.18 2.33 -5.58
N ASP A 27 0.11 1.60 -5.26
CA ASP A 27 -1.21 2.18 -5.00
C ASP A 27 -1.16 3.13 -3.80
N ARG A 28 -0.58 2.69 -2.67
CA ARG A 28 -0.38 3.57 -1.50
C ARG A 28 0.40 4.83 -1.85
N LYS A 29 1.47 4.71 -2.62
CA LYS A 29 2.27 5.86 -3.06
C LYS A 29 1.48 6.80 -3.97
N ASN A 30 0.54 6.27 -4.74
CA ASN A 30 -0.33 7.08 -5.59
C ASN A 30 -1.38 7.81 -4.77
N ASP A 31 -2.00 7.15 -3.79
CA ASP A 31 -2.97 7.75 -2.87
C ASP A 31 -2.34 8.91 -2.08
N GLU A 32 -1.08 8.78 -1.63
CA GLU A 32 -0.33 9.85 -0.98
C GLU A 32 -0.20 11.11 -1.86
N LYS A 33 -0.07 10.95 -3.18
CA LYS A 33 -0.06 12.08 -4.14
C LYS A 33 -1.43 12.70 -4.34
N LEU A 34 -2.51 11.93 -4.19
CA LEU A 34 -3.90 12.36 -4.37
C LEU A 34 -4.50 13.01 -3.10
N THR A 35 -3.67 13.34 -2.11
CA THR A 35 -4.10 13.94 -0.84
C THR A 35 -4.48 15.43 -0.92
N ALA A 36 -4.42 16.07 -2.09
CA ALA A 36 -4.66 17.51 -2.26
C ALA A 36 -6.03 18.00 -1.72
N PHE A 37 -7.06 17.17 -1.86
CA PHE A 37 -8.44 17.44 -1.41
C PHE A 37 -8.80 16.77 -0.07
N ARG A 38 -7.82 16.18 0.62
CA ARG A 38 -8.04 15.53 1.92
C ARG A 38 -8.53 16.55 2.95
N ASN A 39 -9.64 16.21 3.64
CA ASN A 39 -10.32 17.05 4.64
C ASN A 39 -10.81 18.42 4.12
N LYS A 40 -11.00 18.57 2.81
CA LYS A 40 -11.51 19.80 2.18
C LYS A 40 -12.87 19.64 1.51
N SER A 41 -13.37 18.40 1.39
CA SER A 41 -14.69 18.14 0.80
C SER A 41 -15.80 18.67 1.70
N LEU A 42 -16.83 19.27 1.09
CA LEU A 42 -17.96 19.85 1.83
C LEU A 42 -18.68 18.84 2.74
N LEU A 43 -18.66 17.56 2.35
CA LEU A 43 -19.34 16.50 3.09
C LEU A 43 -18.52 15.96 4.27
N PHE A 44 -17.19 15.88 4.16
CA PHE A 44 -16.33 15.23 5.16
C PHE A 44 -15.36 16.17 5.88
N LYS A 45 -15.41 17.48 5.60
CA LYS A 45 -14.58 18.47 6.31
C LYS A 45 -14.93 18.47 7.80
N ARG A 46 -13.92 18.25 8.64
CA ARG A 46 -14.04 18.28 10.09
C ARG A 46 -12.78 18.81 10.76
N GLU A 47 -12.91 19.27 11.99
CA GLU A 47 -11.76 19.57 12.86
C GLU A 47 -10.99 18.26 13.17
N LEU A 48 -9.67 18.35 13.16
CA LEU A 48 -8.78 17.22 13.45
C LEU A 48 -8.69 17.03 14.97
N ARG A 49 -8.63 15.77 15.42
CA ARG A 49 -8.37 15.49 16.83
C ARG A 49 -6.91 15.85 17.16
N PRO A 50 -6.59 16.21 18.41
CA PRO A 50 -5.22 16.59 18.79
C PRO A 50 -4.15 15.52 18.48
N SER A 51 -4.55 14.26 18.37
CA SER A 51 -3.68 13.11 18.05
C SER A 51 -3.73 12.67 16.57
N GLU A 52 -4.49 13.35 15.72
CA GLU A 52 -4.76 12.96 14.34
C GLU A 52 -4.19 14.03 13.38
N GLU A 53 -3.12 13.70 12.65
CA GLU A 53 -2.51 14.63 11.69
C GLU A 53 -3.33 14.76 10.40
N VAL A 54 -3.98 13.67 9.98
CA VAL A 54 -4.67 13.54 8.69
C VAL A 54 -5.90 12.64 8.83
N THR A 55 -6.94 12.89 8.04
CA THR A 55 -8.19 12.12 8.11
C THR A 55 -8.08 10.70 7.55
N TRP A 56 -7.13 10.45 6.65
CA TRP A 56 -6.78 9.13 6.12
C TRP A 56 -5.36 9.15 5.51
N LYS A 57 -4.75 7.97 5.40
CA LYS A 57 -3.38 7.73 4.91
C LYS A 57 -3.40 7.03 3.57
#